data_AF-A0A1Q7PSM0-F1
#
_entry.id   AF-A0A1Q7PSM0-F1
#
_cell.length_a   1.000
_cell.length_b   1.000
_cell.length_c   1.000
_cell.angle_alpha   90.00
_cell.angle_beta   90.00
_cell.angle_gamma   90.00
#
_symmetry.space_group_name_H-M   'P 1'
#
loop_
_entity.id
_entity.type
_entity.pdbx_description
1 polymer ?
#
loop_
_entity_poly.entity_id
_entity_poly.type
_entity_poly.pdbx_seq_one_letter_code
_entity_poly.pdbx_strand_id
1 'polypeptide(L)'
;MNGAWSTFEGPYHSVEAEWQRFFAGVSGPSRLRGVSFSDAIRLGQAPNLGDRVIMTVEAPSGHFWRAVTYDFYTGAGWRTTESDKADKIVLPTLDRDAFQARFDIIVPHSNILFAANEPQKADVPYQFYTGADKSYSTSLHALNRSQAAGTYTVTSLISVADKQTLRKVTPTYSDYIKSKYLQLPSTLPPRVKALAHQIMDNIPNAYDRAEALETFLRSPPYSYSAQVKATPPGRDPVDYFLFDLKQDFCEYFASAMVVMLREEGIPARLVEGFTTGAFDTASNAFVVREQDAHAWVEAYFPQYGWIEFEPTPSQPPFARQDASLNTGSDSGDGTAAGDTGLDPNGPNRPNRAEDELDNGGGGAFSGDTVVAAVRALDPRPALAFLGFLLVLLVLAVFRFNWRFRRYGPIESAWGKTRLLASYVGYPAHPSQTTYEFASSLGAAIPETHDPVQSLARARVLEQYSAGGADDDLRDAAETAWHQVASAMITLLPGRILRFITHLWR
;
A
#
# COMPACT_ATOMS: atom_id res chain seq x y z
N MET A 1 27.83 34.79 -19.08
CA MET A 1 28.08 33.33 -19.07
C MET A 1 27.44 32.76 -17.82
N ASN A 2 26.17 32.34 -17.87
CA ASN A 2 25.45 31.62 -16.79
C ASN A 2 24.02 31.24 -17.28
N GLY A 3 23.91 30.63 -18.47
CA GLY A 3 22.61 30.32 -19.09
C GLY A 3 22.58 29.00 -19.86
N ALA A 4 23.54 28.11 -19.63
CA ALA A 4 23.69 26.87 -20.43
C ALA A 4 23.52 25.58 -19.60
N TRP A 5 23.26 25.66 -18.29
CA TRP A 5 23.17 24.48 -17.43
C TRP A 5 21.76 24.10 -16.98
N SER A 6 20.73 24.93 -17.22
CA SER A 6 19.34 24.61 -16.85
C SER A 6 18.54 23.86 -17.93
N THR A 7 19.14 23.54 -19.07
CA THR A 7 18.43 22.93 -20.22
C THR A 7 18.70 21.42 -20.37
N PHE A 8 19.56 20.83 -19.53
CA PHE A 8 19.94 19.41 -19.65
C PHE A 8 19.36 18.47 -18.59
N GLU A 9 18.68 18.97 -17.55
CA GLU A 9 18.05 18.10 -16.52
C GLU A 9 16.52 17.93 -16.69
N GLY A 10 15.88 18.79 -17.49
CA GLY A 10 14.44 18.71 -17.77
C GLY A 10 13.92 17.43 -18.46
N PRO A 11 14.65 16.81 -19.42
CA PRO A 11 14.12 15.64 -20.15
C PRO A 11 14.22 14.31 -19.38
N TYR A 12 15.17 14.19 -18.44
CA TYR A 12 15.39 12.92 -17.73
C TYR A 12 14.31 12.66 -16.67
N HIS A 13 13.92 13.69 -15.90
CA HIS A 13 12.86 13.57 -14.90
C HIS A 13 11.46 13.41 -15.51
N SER A 14 11.21 13.95 -16.72
CA SER A 14 9.95 13.72 -17.43
C SER A 14 9.87 12.30 -18.00
N VAL A 15 10.97 11.78 -18.56
CA VAL A 15 11.02 10.42 -19.11
C VAL A 15 10.91 9.37 -17.99
N GLU A 16 11.53 9.60 -16.83
CA GLU A 16 11.43 8.70 -15.69
C GLU A 16 10.01 8.67 -15.07
N ALA A 17 9.33 9.82 -14.98
CA ALA A 17 7.94 9.90 -14.54
C ALA A 17 6.96 9.25 -15.54
N GLU A 18 7.22 9.38 -16.86
CA GLU A 18 6.43 8.73 -17.91
C GLU A 18 6.67 7.21 -17.97
N TRP A 19 7.92 6.77 -17.77
CA TRP A 19 8.30 5.36 -17.65
C TRP A 19 7.73 4.71 -16.38
N GLN A 20 7.78 5.39 -15.23
CA GLN A 20 7.20 4.89 -14.00
C GLN A 20 5.67 4.80 -14.09
N ARG A 21 5.00 5.72 -14.80
CA ARG A 21 3.56 5.60 -15.13
C ARG A 21 3.25 4.39 -16.02
N PHE A 22 4.10 4.08 -17.00
CA PHE A 22 3.90 2.97 -17.94
C PHE A 22 4.15 1.59 -17.27
N PHE A 23 5.14 1.48 -16.38
CA PHE A 23 5.51 0.23 -15.69
C PHE A 23 4.91 0.05 -14.30
N ALA A 24 4.27 1.09 -13.76
CA ALA A 24 3.32 0.93 -12.67
C ALA A 24 2.23 -0.10 -13.04
N GLY A 25 1.93 -0.35 -14.32
CA GLY A 25 1.03 -1.44 -14.71
C GLY A 25 1.43 -2.87 -14.27
N VAL A 26 2.68 -3.13 -13.83
CA VAL A 26 3.22 -4.50 -13.69
C VAL A 26 3.67 -4.85 -12.26
N SER A 27 3.63 -3.93 -11.29
CA SER A 27 4.14 -4.21 -9.93
C SER A 27 3.25 -3.61 -8.84
N GLY A 28 2.27 -4.40 -8.42
CA GLY A 28 1.49 -4.22 -7.21
C GLY A 28 0.64 -5.48 -7.00
N PRO A 29 0.62 -6.10 -5.81
CA PRO A 29 -0.24 -7.25 -5.58
C PRO A 29 -1.70 -6.84 -5.78
N SER A 30 -2.39 -7.52 -6.68
CA SER A 30 -3.84 -7.40 -6.85
C SER A 30 -4.51 -7.88 -5.56
N ARG A 31 -5.35 -7.04 -4.92
CA ARG A 31 -6.19 -7.41 -3.77
C ARG A 31 -7.26 -8.42 -4.23
N LEU A 32 -6.88 -9.68 -4.45
CA LEU A 32 -7.77 -10.71 -5.02
C LEU A 32 -8.58 -11.50 -3.97
N ARG A 33 -8.48 -11.17 -2.67
CA ARG A 33 -9.42 -11.54 -1.59
C ARG A 33 -8.90 -11.01 -0.23
N GLY A 34 -9.72 -10.23 0.48
CA GLY A 34 -9.44 -9.78 1.85
C GLY A 34 -8.59 -8.50 1.97
N VAL A 35 -8.42 -8.04 3.21
CA VAL A 35 -7.66 -6.83 3.56
C VAL A 35 -6.16 -7.16 3.62
N SER A 36 -5.35 -6.49 2.83
CA SER A 36 -3.89 -6.60 2.87
C SER A 36 -3.26 -5.22 2.90
N PHE A 37 -2.59 -4.91 4.00
CA PHE A 37 -1.73 -3.74 4.14
C PHE A 37 -0.34 -4.08 3.62
N SER A 38 0.20 -3.22 2.76
CA SER A 38 1.52 -3.41 2.15
C SER A 38 2.23 -2.07 1.99
N ASP A 39 3.50 -2.09 1.61
CA ASP A 39 4.30 -0.87 1.46
C ASP A 39 3.86 -0.01 0.25
N ALA A 40 2.87 -0.44 -0.53
CA ALA A 40 2.28 0.36 -1.61
C ALA A 40 0.78 0.08 -1.82
N ILE A 41 0.05 1.10 -2.24
CA ILE A 41 -1.36 1.01 -2.65
C ILE A 41 -1.56 1.69 -4.00
N ARG A 42 -2.51 1.16 -4.78
CA ARG A 42 -2.92 1.72 -6.07
C ARG A 42 -4.34 2.22 -5.97
N LEU A 43 -4.55 3.47 -6.34
CA LEU A 43 -5.90 4.01 -6.48
C LEU A 43 -6.56 3.42 -7.73
N GLY A 44 -7.87 3.21 -7.67
CA GLY A 44 -8.66 2.70 -8.79
C GLY A 44 -8.89 1.19 -8.80
N GLN A 45 -8.63 0.49 -7.69
CA GLN A 45 -9.08 -0.89 -7.49
C GLN A 45 -9.98 -0.94 -6.25
N ALA A 46 -11.25 -1.31 -6.43
CA ALA A 46 -12.16 -1.51 -5.31
C ALA A 46 -11.68 -2.70 -4.46
N PRO A 47 -11.52 -2.55 -3.14
CA PRO A 47 -11.31 -3.70 -2.29
C PRO A 47 -12.62 -4.51 -2.24
N ASN A 48 -12.52 -5.83 -2.45
CA ASN A 48 -13.65 -6.73 -2.23
C ASN A 48 -13.67 -7.13 -0.74
N LEU A 49 -14.40 -6.33 0.05
CA LEU A 49 -14.50 -6.48 1.51
C LEU A 49 -15.80 -7.20 1.88
N GLY A 50 -15.71 -8.22 2.72
CA GLY A 50 -16.87 -8.92 3.27
C GLY A 50 -17.25 -8.44 4.68
N ASP A 51 -18.16 -9.19 5.31
CA ASP A 51 -18.56 -8.99 6.71
C ASP A 51 -17.77 -9.88 7.70
N ARG A 52 -16.68 -10.51 7.24
CA ARG A 52 -15.88 -11.41 8.08
C ARG A 52 -15.20 -10.63 9.20
N VAL A 53 -15.32 -11.11 10.43
CA VAL A 53 -14.61 -10.57 11.59
C VAL A 53 -13.11 -10.85 11.43
N ILE A 54 -12.30 -9.80 11.52
CA ILE A 54 -10.85 -9.84 11.38
C ILE A 54 -10.15 -9.85 12.74
N MET A 55 -10.68 -9.07 13.69
CA MET A 55 -10.14 -8.97 15.04
C MET A 55 -11.22 -8.47 16.01
N THR A 56 -10.96 -8.68 17.30
CA THR A 56 -11.64 -7.93 18.36
C THR A 56 -10.62 -7.06 19.09
N VAL A 57 -11.08 -5.92 19.61
CA VAL A 57 -10.24 -4.95 20.31
C VAL A 57 -10.87 -4.59 21.65
N GLU A 58 -10.20 -4.93 22.74
CA GLU A 58 -10.55 -4.48 24.09
C GLU A 58 -9.82 -3.17 24.37
N ALA A 59 -10.57 -2.08 24.54
CA ALA A 59 -10.00 -0.76 24.81
C ALA A 59 -11.00 0.15 25.56
N PRO A 60 -10.54 1.20 26.27
CA PRO A 60 -11.41 2.12 27.00
C PRO A 60 -12.39 2.92 26.12
N SER A 61 -12.01 3.17 24.87
CA SER A 61 -12.79 3.92 23.88
C SER A 61 -12.45 3.45 22.47
N GLY A 62 -13.31 3.76 21.51
CA GLY A 62 -13.11 3.42 20.11
C GLY A 62 -12.11 4.37 19.44
N HIS A 63 -11.19 3.82 18.65
CA HIS A 63 -10.24 4.57 17.83
C HIS A 63 -10.10 3.89 16.47
N PHE A 64 -9.50 4.61 15.51
CA PHE A 64 -9.05 3.95 14.30
C PHE A 64 -7.79 3.13 14.57
N TRP A 65 -7.77 1.92 14.04
CA TRP A 65 -6.74 0.91 14.26
C TRP A 65 -5.75 0.94 13.10
N ARG A 66 -4.73 1.78 13.24
CA ARG A 66 -3.66 1.97 12.26
C ARG A 66 -2.88 0.68 12.01
N ALA A 67 -2.61 0.43 10.73
CA ALA A 67 -1.67 -0.60 10.28
C ALA A 67 -0.37 0.01 9.74
N VAL A 68 -0.49 0.98 8.82
CA VAL A 68 0.66 1.52 8.05
C VAL A 68 0.39 2.95 7.57
N THR A 69 1.45 3.71 7.34
CA THR A 69 1.39 5.03 6.70
C THR A 69 2.27 5.13 5.47
N TYR A 70 1.86 6.01 4.56
CA TYR A 70 2.51 6.25 3.29
C TYR A 70 2.99 7.70 3.17
N ASP A 71 4.27 7.86 2.85
CA ASP A 71 4.92 9.15 2.71
C ASP A 71 5.05 9.63 1.26
N PHE A 72 4.90 8.77 0.25
CA PHE A 72 5.19 9.14 -1.15
C PHE A 72 4.00 8.95 -2.08
N TYR A 73 3.60 10.02 -2.77
CA TYR A 73 2.56 10.00 -3.79
C TYR A 73 3.17 9.86 -5.18
N THR A 74 2.71 8.84 -5.91
CA THR A 74 3.25 8.47 -7.24
C THR A 74 2.50 9.11 -8.41
N GLY A 75 1.37 9.79 -8.16
CA GLY A 75 0.42 10.21 -9.20
C GLY A 75 -0.54 9.10 -9.66
N ALA A 76 -0.43 7.90 -9.08
CA ALA A 76 -1.35 6.78 -9.31
C ALA A 76 -1.74 6.02 -8.02
N GLY A 77 -1.15 6.41 -6.89
CA GLY A 77 -1.24 5.70 -5.63
C GLY A 77 -0.12 6.10 -4.67
N TRP A 78 0.00 5.36 -3.57
CA TRP A 78 0.90 5.68 -2.47
C TRP A 78 1.91 4.57 -2.22
N ARG A 79 3.06 4.92 -1.66
CA ARG A 79 4.04 3.96 -1.16
C ARG A 79 4.79 4.50 0.06
N THR A 80 5.29 3.59 0.87
CA THR A 80 6.17 3.88 1.99
C THR A 80 7.61 3.81 1.50
N THR A 81 8.38 4.88 1.71
CA THR A 81 9.82 4.95 1.36
C THR A 81 10.72 4.87 2.58
N GLU A 82 10.13 5.02 3.76
CA GLU A 82 10.78 4.90 5.06
C GLU A 82 10.74 3.45 5.55
N SER A 83 11.87 2.75 5.42
CA SER A 83 12.00 1.32 5.72
C SER A 83 13.10 1.01 6.75
N ASP A 84 13.64 2.04 7.40
CA ASP A 84 14.65 1.88 8.44
C ASP A 84 14.03 1.25 9.67
N LYS A 85 14.78 0.36 10.32
CA LYS A 85 14.33 -0.35 11.52
C LYS A 85 14.81 0.36 12.78
N ALA A 86 13.93 0.46 13.76
CA ALA A 86 14.27 1.00 15.08
C ALA A 86 13.63 0.17 16.20
N ASP A 87 14.38 -0.09 17.27
CA ASP A 87 13.86 -0.79 18.45
C ASP A 87 13.02 0.13 19.33
N LYS A 88 13.29 1.44 19.22
CA LYS A 88 12.64 2.51 19.98
C LYS A 88 12.50 3.75 19.10
N ILE A 89 11.41 4.48 19.32
CA ILE A 89 11.14 5.79 18.74
C ILE A 89 10.97 6.82 19.86
N VAL A 90 11.18 8.10 19.55
CA VAL A 90 11.04 9.22 20.48
C VAL A 90 9.89 10.11 20.05
N LEU A 91 8.68 9.70 20.42
CA LEU A 91 7.46 10.42 20.07
C LEU A 91 7.39 11.81 20.74
N PRO A 92 6.83 12.82 20.07
CA PRO A 92 6.35 14.02 20.74
C PRO A 92 5.34 13.64 21.83
N THR A 93 5.44 14.25 23.00
CA THR A 93 4.59 13.94 24.16
C THR A 93 3.67 15.10 24.57
N LEU A 94 3.83 16.27 23.94
CA LEU A 94 3.00 17.43 24.24
C LEU A 94 1.55 17.16 23.84
N ASP A 95 0.65 17.36 24.79
CA ASP A 95 -0.80 17.09 24.68
C ASP A 95 -1.09 15.71 24.08
N ARG A 96 -0.46 14.68 24.65
CA ARG A 96 -0.75 13.29 24.34
C ARG A 96 -0.93 12.44 25.59
N ASP A 97 -1.94 11.58 25.53
CA ASP A 97 -2.23 10.61 26.57
C ASP A 97 -1.86 9.19 26.14
N ALA A 98 -1.42 8.39 27.10
CA ALA A 98 -1.17 6.98 26.88
C ALA A 98 -2.50 6.23 26.72
N PHE A 99 -2.61 5.46 25.65
CA PHE A 99 -3.78 4.66 25.33
C PHE A 99 -3.36 3.20 25.15
N GLN A 100 -4.02 2.28 25.85
CA GLN A 100 -3.77 0.85 25.72
C GLN A 100 -4.97 0.17 25.06
N ALA A 101 -4.68 -0.64 24.06
CA ALA A 101 -5.64 -1.52 23.41
C ALA A 101 -5.06 -2.92 23.32
N ARG A 102 -5.89 -3.92 23.64
CA ARG A 102 -5.59 -5.33 23.48
C ARG A 102 -6.31 -5.86 22.26
N PHE A 103 -5.55 -6.38 21.32
CA PHE A 103 -6.02 -6.89 20.03
C PHE A 103 -6.04 -8.42 20.10
N ASP A 104 -7.12 -9.03 19.62
CA ASP A 104 -7.21 -10.46 19.37
C ASP A 104 -7.43 -10.70 17.87
N ILE A 105 -6.41 -11.22 17.19
CA ILE A 105 -6.42 -11.35 15.73
C ILE A 105 -7.03 -12.69 15.32
N ILE A 106 -8.20 -12.64 14.68
CA ILE A 106 -8.94 -13.83 14.24
C ILE A 106 -8.44 -14.28 12.86
N VAL A 107 -8.13 -13.32 11.97
CA VAL A 107 -7.61 -13.61 10.64
C VAL A 107 -6.27 -12.90 10.44
N PRO A 108 -5.14 -13.61 10.62
CA PRO A 108 -3.81 -13.02 10.43
C PRO A 108 -3.47 -12.86 8.95
N HIS A 109 -3.03 -11.66 8.56
CA HIS A 109 -2.68 -11.34 7.16
C HIS A 109 -1.18 -11.03 6.98
N SER A 110 -0.50 -10.55 8.02
CA SER A 110 0.91 -10.16 7.99
C SER A 110 1.54 -10.25 9.38
N ASN A 111 2.75 -9.72 9.56
CA ASN A 111 3.35 -9.50 10.87
C ASN A 111 3.16 -8.06 11.39
N ILE A 112 2.29 -7.26 10.77
CA ILE A 112 1.97 -5.89 11.23
C ILE A 112 1.14 -6.00 12.52
N LEU A 113 1.45 -5.14 13.49
CA LEU A 113 0.66 -4.92 14.70
C LEU A 113 -0.20 -3.67 14.51
N PHE A 114 -1.49 -3.81 14.83
CA PHE A 114 -2.43 -2.69 14.82
C PHE A 114 -2.28 -1.85 16.10
N ALA A 115 -2.53 -0.56 15.99
CA ALA A 115 -2.41 0.39 17.10
C ALA A 115 -3.39 1.56 16.94
N ALA A 116 -3.61 2.33 18.01
CA ALA A 116 -4.32 3.61 17.89
C ALA A 116 -3.30 4.73 17.62
N ASN A 117 -3.49 5.55 16.58
CA ASN A 117 -2.63 6.68 16.23
C ASN A 117 -1.10 6.36 16.24
N GLU A 118 -0.32 6.81 17.23
CA GLU A 118 1.14 6.59 17.31
C GLU A 118 1.52 5.48 18.32
N PRO A 119 1.93 4.27 17.86
CA PRO A 119 2.36 3.20 18.75
C PRO A 119 3.68 3.52 19.46
N GLN A 120 3.75 3.27 20.77
CA GLN A 120 4.96 3.47 21.59
C GLN A 120 5.65 2.16 21.97
N LYS A 121 4.88 1.09 22.21
CA LYS A 121 5.41 -0.26 22.54
C LYS A 121 4.31 -1.32 22.40
N ALA A 122 4.72 -2.57 22.21
CA ALA A 122 3.86 -3.75 22.34
C ALA A 122 4.40 -4.73 23.40
N ASP A 123 3.54 -5.61 23.90
CA ASP A 123 3.87 -6.67 24.86
C ASP A 123 4.42 -7.97 24.21
N VAL A 124 4.54 -7.97 22.88
CA VAL A 124 5.21 -9.01 22.08
C VAL A 124 6.51 -8.47 21.48
N PRO A 125 7.52 -9.30 21.18
CA PRO A 125 8.72 -8.82 20.47
C PRO A 125 8.38 -8.12 19.15
N TYR A 126 8.84 -6.89 18.99
CA TYR A 126 8.47 -6.01 17.87
C TYR A 126 9.66 -5.25 17.29
N GLN A 127 9.42 -4.65 16.13
CA GLN A 127 10.31 -3.72 15.44
C GLN A 127 9.48 -2.55 14.87
N PHE A 128 9.91 -1.31 15.13
CA PHE A 128 9.38 -0.16 14.39
C PHE A 128 10.02 -0.06 13.02
N TYR A 129 9.20 0.27 12.04
CA TYR A 129 9.65 0.78 10.76
C TYR A 129 9.52 2.31 10.78
N THR A 130 10.56 2.98 10.33
CA THR A 130 10.82 4.42 10.52
C THR A 130 11.59 4.97 9.33
N GLY A 131 11.76 6.29 9.30
CA GLY A 131 12.76 6.94 8.48
C GLY A 131 14.04 7.22 9.26
N ALA A 132 14.87 8.12 8.72
CA ALA A 132 16.00 8.64 9.48
C ALA A 132 15.55 9.46 10.70
N ASP A 133 14.36 10.08 10.61
CA ASP A 133 13.64 10.62 11.75
C ASP A 133 12.94 9.48 12.51
N LYS A 134 13.31 9.32 13.78
CA LYS A 134 12.79 8.31 14.69
C LYS A 134 11.78 8.89 15.67
N SER A 135 11.18 10.04 15.35
CA SER A 135 10.15 10.68 16.18
C SER A 135 8.73 10.18 15.92
N TYR A 136 8.57 9.25 14.98
CA TYR A 136 7.33 8.55 14.67
C TYR A 136 7.68 7.22 13.99
N SER A 137 6.67 6.38 13.77
CA SER A 137 6.82 5.18 12.95
C SER A 137 5.97 5.25 11.69
N THR A 138 6.31 4.45 10.68
CA THR A 138 5.43 4.17 9.54
C THR A 138 4.52 2.99 9.84
N SER A 139 5.06 1.95 10.46
CA SER A 139 4.34 0.77 10.95
C SER A 139 5.08 0.12 12.13
N LEU A 140 4.34 -0.69 12.89
CA LEU A 140 4.87 -1.54 13.95
C LEU A 140 4.71 -3.00 13.52
N HIS A 141 5.78 -3.78 13.60
CA HIS A 141 5.75 -5.20 13.20
C HIS A 141 6.18 -6.09 14.35
N ALA A 142 5.51 -7.23 14.53
CA ALA A 142 6.05 -8.32 15.31
C ALA A 142 7.26 -8.95 14.59
N LEU A 143 8.19 -9.51 15.35
CA LEU A 143 9.36 -10.19 14.78
C LEU A 143 8.97 -11.43 13.97
N ASN A 144 7.84 -12.06 14.30
CA ASN A 144 7.34 -13.27 13.66
C ASN A 144 5.82 -13.19 13.44
N ARG A 145 5.31 -13.81 12.37
CA ARG A 145 3.86 -13.79 12.06
C ARG A 145 2.99 -14.42 13.15
N SER A 146 3.48 -15.42 13.87
CA SER A 146 2.72 -16.06 14.95
C SER A 146 2.42 -15.12 16.12
N GLN A 147 3.30 -14.15 16.40
CA GLN A 147 3.08 -13.14 17.44
C GLN A 147 2.02 -12.13 17.03
N ALA A 148 2.01 -11.74 15.75
CA ALA A 148 0.96 -10.85 15.20
C ALA A 148 -0.39 -11.56 14.97
N ALA A 149 -0.40 -12.90 14.94
CA ALA A 149 -1.60 -13.70 14.72
C ALA A 149 -2.34 -14.10 16.00
N GLY A 150 -1.80 -13.77 17.17
CA GLY A 150 -2.43 -14.05 18.46
C GLY A 150 -3.00 -12.79 19.09
N THR A 151 -3.05 -12.82 20.42
CA THR A 151 -3.39 -11.66 21.22
C THR A 151 -2.15 -10.86 21.57
N TYR A 152 -2.23 -9.53 21.46
CA TYR A 152 -1.18 -8.61 21.92
C TYR A 152 -1.79 -7.29 22.40
N THR A 153 -1.05 -6.58 23.24
CA THR A 153 -1.39 -5.25 23.74
C THR A 153 -0.42 -4.23 23.17
N VAL A 154 -0.96 -3.15 22.60
CA VAL A 154 -0.16 -1.99 22.17
C VAL A 154 -0.46 -0.80 23.06
N THR A 155 0.59 -0.19 23.60
CA THR A 155 0.51 1.15 24.20
C THR A 155 0.84 2.18 23.14
N SER A 156 -0.05 3.14 22.96
CA SER A 156 0.05 4.22 21.97
C SER A 156 -0.02 5.59 22.66
N LEU A 157 0.35 6.65 21.96
CA LEU A 157 0.16 8.03 22.40
C LEU A 157 -0.85 8.75 21.50
N ILE A 158 -2.06 8.96 22.00
CA ILE A 158 -3.13 9.65 21.27
C ILE A 158 -3.09 11.15 21.55
N SER A 159 -3.40 11.99 20.55
CA SER A 159 -3.42 13.44 20.75
C SER A 159 -4.67 13.88 21.52
N VAL A 160 -4.46 14.69 22.56
CA VAL A 160 -5.52 15.39 23.31
C VAL A 160 -5.48 16.91 23.09
N ALA A 161 -4.63 17.39 22.17
CA ALA A 161 -4.52 18.80 21.82
C ALA A 161 -5.86 19.35 21.32
N ASP A 162 -6.34 20.44 21.92
CA ASP A 162 -7.57 21.12 21.50
C ASP A 162 -7.35 21.96 20.22
N LYS A 163 -8.46 22.42 19.61
CA LYS A 163 -8.39 23.21 18.37
C LYS A 163 -7.64 24.53 18.54
N GLN A 164 -7.84 25.24 19.66
CA GLN A 164 -7.20 26.54 19.90
C GLN A 164 -5.68 26.40 20.06
N THR A 165 -5.24 25.30 20.65
CA THR A 165 -3.84 24.96 20.81
C THR A 165 -3.20 24.68 19.45
N LEU A 166 -3.83 23.88 18.60
CA LEU A 166 -3.34 23.60 17.25
C LEU A 166 -3.35 24.83 16.31
N ARG A 167 -4.31 25.74 16.45
CA ARG A 167 -4.36 27.02 15.71
C ARG A 167 -3.16 27.94 15.98
N LYS A 168 -2.54 27.83 17.16
CA LYS A 168 -1.38 28.64 17.56
C LYS A 168 -0.04 28.07 17.06
N VAL A 169 -0.06 26.87 16.48
CA VAL A 169 1.17 26.21 16.01
C VAL A 169 1.74 26.97 14.82
N THR A 170 3.01 27.36 14.94
CA THR A 170 3.75 27.99 13.84
C THR A 170 4.23 26.89 12.87
N PRO A 171 4.01 27.02 11.55
CA PRO A 171 4.37 25.99 10.55
C PRO A 171 5.87 25.99 10.24
N THR A 172 6.71 25.79 11.26
CA THR A 172 8.15 25.63 11.11
C THR A 172 8.51 24.15 11.14
N TYR A 173 8.77 23.60 9.97
CA TYR A 173 9.07 22.17 9.78
C TYR A 173 10.56 21.94 9.57
N SER A 174 11.08 20.81 10.06
CA SER A 174 12.44 20.38 9.76
C SER A 174 12.60 20.10 8.25
N ASP A 175 13.82 20.20 7.74
CA ASP A 175 14.10 19.86 6.33
C ASP A 175 13.74 18.42 6.01
N TYR A 176 13.93 17.51 6.97
CA TYR A 176 13.52 16.12 6.86
C TYR A 176 12.01 15.99 6.63
N ILE A 177 11.18 16.56 7.51
CA ILE A 177 9.71 16.50 7.39
C ILE A 177 9.24 17.12 6.07
N LYS A 178 9.79 18.28 5.68
CA LYS A 178 9.46 18.91 4.39
C LYS A 178 9.78 17.99 3.21
N SER A 179 11.01 17.45 3.16
CA SER A 179 11.46 16.63 2.04
C SER A 179 10.63 15.37 1.81
N LYS A 180 10.12 14.76 2.89
CA LYS A 180 9.32 13.53 2.85
C LYS A 180 7.85 13.81 2.67
N TYR A 181 7.30 14.71 3.48
CA TYR A 181 5.85 14.84 3.66
C TYR A 181 5.24 16.05 2.97
N LEU A 182 6.03 16.84 2.22
CA LEU A 182 5.53 17.76 1.19
C LEU A 182 5.79 17.23 -0.23
N GLN A 183 6.31 16.00 -0.36
CA GLN A 183 6.59 15.42 -1.66
C GLN A 183 5.31 15.29 -2.49
N LEU A 184 5.35 15.83 -3.71
CA LEU A 184 4.36 15.67 -4.76
C LEU A 184 5.08 15.52 -6.11
N PRO A 185 4.53 14.74 -7.06
CA PRO A 185 5.12 14.64 -8.39
C PRO A 185 4.98 15.97 -9.14
N SER A 186 5.98 16.33 -9.95
CA SER A 186 5.94 17.53 -10.81
C SER A 186 4.78 17.51 -11.82
N THR A 187 4.22 16.33 -12.07
CA THR A 187 3.11 16.08 -12.97
C THR A 187 1.73 16.22 -12.31
N LEU A 188 1.65 16.70 -11.06
CA LEU A 188 0.37 16.94 -10.39
C LEU A 188 -0.47 17.95 -11.20
N PRO A 189 -1.73 17.64 -11.56
CA PRO A 189 -2.51 18.51 -12.43
C PRO A 189 -2.73 19.92 -11.85
N PRO A 190 -2.60 20.99 -12.66
CA PRO A 190 -2.74 22.37 -12.18
C PRO A 190 -4.08 22.68 -11.52
N ARG A 191 -5.17 22.02 -11.95
CA ARG A 191 -6.49 22.26 -11.36
C ARG A 191 -6.60 21.76 -9.91
N VAL A 192 -5.88 20.70 -9.53
CA VAL A 192 -5.78 20.24 -8.13
C VAL A 192 -5.10 21.31 -7.29
N LYS A 193 -4.01 21.89 -7.79
CA LYS A 193 -3.26 22.97 -7.12
C LYS A 193 -4.12 24.22 -6.94
N ALA A 194 -4.80 24.64 -8.00
CA ALA A 194 -5.69 25.79 -7.96
C ALA A 194 -6.85 25.60 -6.96
N LEU A 195 -7.42 24.39 -6.88
CA LEU A 195 -8.48 24.09 -5.92
C LEU A 195 -7.96 24.10 -4.47
N ALA A 196 -6.78 23.53 -4.21
CA ALA A 196 -6.15 23.57 -2.90
C ALA A 196 -5.96 25.02 -2.42
N HIS A 197 -5.37 25.84 -3.29
CA HIS A 197 -5.18 27.25 -3.02
C HIS A 197 -6.52 27.96 -2.80
N GLN A 198 -7.51 27.76 -3.68
CA GLN A 198 -8.83 28.39 -3.55
C GLN A 198 -9.51 28.10 -2.20
N ILE A 199 -9.38 26.88 -1.67
CA ILE A 199 -10.04 26.49 -0.42
C ILE A 199 -9.30 27.05 0.81
N MET A 200 -7.97 27.08 0.76
CA MET A 200 -7.12 27.39 1.92
C MET A 200 -6.55 28.81 1.91
N ASP A 201 -6.72 29.56 0.81
CA ASP A 201 -6.28 30.94 0.69
C ASP A 201 -6.97 31.82 1.74
N ASN A 202 -6.23 32.81 2.25
CA ASN A 202 -6.64 33.71 3.33
C ASN A 202 -6.96 33.05 4.69
N ILE A 203 -6.82 31.73 4.84
CA ILE A 203 -6.89 31.08 6.16
C ILE A 203 -5.51 31.16 6.83
N PRO A 204 -5.39 31.77 8.03
CA PRO A 204 -4.09 32.19 8.56
C PRO A 204 -3.26 31.07 9.19
N ASN A 205 -3.87 29.97 9.64
CA ASN A 205 -3.18 28.91 10.37
C ASN A 205 -3.40 27.54 9.71
N ALA A 206 -2.43 26.63 9.91
CA ALA A 206 -2.42 25.31 9.28
C ALA A 206 -3.59 24.41 9.75
N TYR A 207 -4.04 24.57 11.00
CA TYR A 207 -5.14 23.76 11.54
C TYR A 207 -6.46 24.09 10.84
N ASP A 208 -6.84 25.37 10.79
CA ASP A 208 -8.08 25.79 10.14
C ASP A 208 -8.05 25.53 8.62
N ARG A 209 -6.86 25.56 7.98
CA ARG A 209 -6.70 25.12 6.58
C ARG A 209 -7.05 23.65 6.40
N ALA A 210 -6.51 22.78 7.27
CA ALA A 210 -6.79 21.36 7.22
C ALA A 210 -8.27 21.05 7.53
N GLU A 211 -8.85 21.70 8.55
CA GLU A 211 -10.26 21.57 8.90
C GLU A 211 -11.20 22.09 7.80
N ALA A 212 -10.85 23.19 7.12
CA ALA A 212 -11.62 23.70 6.00
C ALA A 212 -11.61 22.74 4.80
N LEU A 213 -10.45 22.14 4.50
CA LEU A 213 -10.32 21.15 3.44
C LEU A 213 -11.06 19.84 3.77
N GLU A 214 -10.97 19.36 5.01
CA GLU A 214 -11.78 18.23 5.50
C GLU A 214 -13.27 18.52 5.32
N THR A 215 -13.73 19.70 5.76
CA THR A 215 -15.13 20.12 5.62
C THR A 215 -15.58 20.19 4.16
N PHE A 216 -14.73 20.71 3.27
CA PHE A 216 -14.99 20.78 1.84
C PHE A 216 -15.21 19.38 1.23
N LEU A 217 -14.31 18.43 1.50
CA LEU A 217 -14.39 17.06 0.99
C LEU A 217 -15.58 16.30 1.59
N ARG A 218 -16.07 16.70 2.76
CA ARG A 218 -17.27 16.11 3.38
C ARG A 218 -18.59 16.70 2.89
N SER A 219 -18.55 17.76 2.09
CA SER A 219 -19.73 18.51 1.63
C SER A 219 -20.15 18.12 0.21
N PRO A 220 -21.44 18.27 -0.17
CA PRO A 220 -21.86 18.08 -1.55
C PRO A 220 -21.02 18.91 -2.54
N PRO A 221 -20.67 18.37 -3.72
CA PRO A 221 -21.18 17.14 -4.32
C PRO A 221 -20.46 15.85 -3.90
N TYR A 222 -19.54 15.91 -2.92
CA TYR A 222 -18.73 14.76 -2.54
C TYR A 222 -19.53 13.74 -1.71
N SER A 223 -19.46 12.46 -2.07
CA SER A 223 -20.16 11.38 -1.37
C SER A 223 -19.39 10.06 -1.40
N TYR A 224 -19.67 9.18 -0.44
CA TYR A 224 -19.04 7.86 -0.40
C TYR A 224 -19.72 6.89 -1.39
N SER A 225 -18.94 6.02 -2.05
CA SER A 225 -19.41 4.87 -2.80
C SER A 225 -18.40 3.73 -2.75
N ALA A 226 -18.89 2.52 -2.46
CA ALA A 226 -18.09 1.30 -2.57
C ALA A 226 -17.92 0.84 -4.04
N GLN A 227 -18.66 1.41 -4.99
CA GLN A 227 -18.52 1.13 -6.41
C GLN A 227 -17.47 2.07 -7.03
N VAL A 228 -16.32 1.51 -7.38
CA VAL A 228 -15.20 2.26 -7.94
C VAL A 228 -15.29 2.29 -9.46
N LYS A 229 -15.25 3.48 -10.03
CA LYS A 229 -14.99 3.66 -11.47
C LYS A 229 -13.48 3.78 -11.65
N ALA A 230 -12.92 2.91 -12.49
CA ALA A 230 -11.49 2.96 -12.78
C ALA A 230 -11.12 4.34 -13.34
N THR A 231 -10.05 4.92 -12.81
CA THR A 231 -9.48 6.16 -13.36
C THR A 231 -9.01 5.88 -14.80
N PRO A 232 -9.39 6.73 -15.79
CA PRO A 232 -8.92 6.57 -17.16
C PRO A 232 -7.39 6.51 -17.25
N PRO A 233 -6.82 5.68 -18.15
CA PRO A 233 -5.37 5.62 -18.33
C PRO A 233 -4.75 6.99 -18.58
N GLY A 234 -3.65 7.30 -17.88
CA GLY A 234 -2.93 8.56 -18.02
C GLY A 234 -3.51 9.74 -17.24
N ARG A 235 -4.64 9.56 -16.54
CA ARG A 235 -5.21 10.58 -15.65
C ARG A 235 -4.77 10.34 -14.20
N ASP A 236 -4.50 11.42 -13.47
CA ASP A 236 -4.25 11.34 -12.03
C ASP A 236 -5.55 10.96 -11.30
N PRO A 237 -5.56 9.96 -10.40
CA PRO A 237 -6.77 9.50 -9.72
C PRO A 237 -7.38 10.54 -8.77
N VAL A 238 -6.56 11.35 -8.09
CA VAL A 238 -7.02 12.43 -7.21
C VAL A 238 -7.71 13.52 -8.03
N ASP A 239 -7.10 13.88 -9.16
CA ASP A 239 -7.68 14.80 -10.13
C ASP A 239 -9.01 14.29 -10.70
N TYR A 240 -9.07 13.01 -11.07
CA TYR A 240 -10.31 12.42 -11.58
C TYR A 240 -11.42 12.42 -10.52
N PHE A 241 -11.07 12.06 -9.29
CA PHE A 241 -11.98 12.08 -8.17
C PHE A 241 -12.56 13.48 -7.90
N LEU A 242 -11.69 14.48 -7.75
CA LEU A 242 -12.08 15.83 -7.33
C LEU A 242 -13.04 16.53 -8.31
N PHE A 243 -12.87 16.31 -9.61
CA PHE A 243 -13.55 17.11 -10.63
C PHE A 243 -14.60 16.33 -11.43
N ASP A 244 -14.42 15.03 -11.60
CA ASP A 244 -15.24 14.22 -12.49
C ASP A 244 -16.12 13.23 -11.71
N LEU A 245 -15.53 12.39 -10.84
CA LEU A 245 -16.30 11.38 -10.10
C LEU A 245 -17.11 12.00 -8.97
N LYS A 246 -16.46 12.75 -8.07
CA LYS A 246 -17.02 13.30 -6.82
C LYS A 246 -17.66 12.26 -5.89
N GLN A 247 -17.54 10.98 -6.22
CA GLN A 247 -18.08 9.89 -5.44
C GLN A 247 -17.16 8.68 -5.58
N ASP A 248 -16.57 8.24 -4.47
CA ASP A 248 -15.65 7.10 -4.45
C ASP A 248 -15.46 6.58 -3.00
N PHE A 249 -14.52 5.67 -2.77
CA PHE A 249 -14.22 5.14 -1.43
C PHE A 249 -13.10 5.92 -0.69
N CYS A 250 -12.85 5.55 0.56
CA CYS A 250 -12.04 6.32 1.53
C CYS A 250 -10.60 6.63 1.06
N GLU A 251 -9.94 5.73 0.32
CA GLU A 251 -8.58 5.97 -0.19
C GLU A 251 -8.51 7.23 -1.08
N TYR A 252 -9.55 7.54 -1.86
CA TYR A 252 -9.57 8.74 -2.71
C TYR A 252 -9.77 10.03 -1.90
N PHE A 253 -10.65 10.01 -0.90
CA PHE A 253 -10.87 11.14 0.00
C PHE A 253 -9.59 11.47 0.78
N ALA A 254 -8.98 10.45 1.39
CA ALA A 254 -7.72 10.59 2.11
C ALA A 254 -6.60 11.07 1.17
N SER A 255 -6.49 10.49 -0.02
CA SER A 255 -5.48 10.90 -1.01
C SER A 255 -5.65 12.34 -1.45
N ALA A 256 -6.88 12.77 -1.75
CA ALA A 256 -7.17 14.14 -2.16
C ALA A 256 -6.79 15.14 -1.07
N MET A 257 -7.18 14.86 0.17
CA MET A 257 -6.84 15.73 1.29
C MET A 257 -5.33 15.80 1.50
N VAL A 258 -4.61 14.68 1.53
CA VAL A 258 -3.14 14.69 1.71
C VAL A 258 -2.46 15.46 0.57
N VAL A 259 -2.84 15.21 -0.69
CA VAL A 259 -2.23 15.89 -1.85
C VAL A 259 -2.46 17.40 -1.78
N MET A 260 -3.67 17.84 -1.45
CA MET A 260 -3.99 19.26 -1.37
C MET A 260 -3.33 19.95 -0.16
N LEU A 261 -3.24 19.29 0.99
CA LEU A 261 -2.47 19.78 2.14
C LEU A 261 -0.99 19.99 1.80
N ARG A 262 -0.38 19.01 1.11
CA ARG A 262 1.02 19.07 0.71
C ARG A 262 1.29 20.22 -0.26
N GLU A 263 0.37 20.48 -1.19
CA GLU A 263 0.47 21.61 -2.12
C GLU A 263 0.48 22.95 -1.37
N GLU A 264 -0.34 23.09 -0.31
CA GLU A 264 -0.37 24.29 0.53
C GLU A 264 0.70 24.32 1.63
N GLY A 265 1.71 23.46 1.55
CA GLY A 265 2.86 23.47 2.45
C GLY A 265 2.60 22.87 3.84
N ILE A 266 1.51 22.11 4.01
CA ILE A 266 1.20 21.39 5.26
C ILE A 266 1.65 19.92 5.10
N PRO A 267 2.68 19.47 5.85
CA PRO A 267 3.16 18.10 5.74
C PRO A 267 2.07 17.11 6.19
N ALA A 268 1.73 16.17 5.32
CA ALA A 268 0.64 15.24 5.54
C ALA A 268 0.99 13.84 5.02
N ARG A 269 0.36 12.81 5.57
CA ARG A 269 0.52 11.40 5.14
C ARG A 269 -0.80 10.67 5.11
N LEU A 270 -0.88 9.66 4.26
CA LEU A 270 -2.02 8.74 4.20
C LEU A 270 -1.80 7.60 5.19
N VAL A 271 -2.84 7.23 5.91
CA VAL A 271 -2.85 6.11 6.86
C VAL A 271 -3.83 5.05 6.35
N GLU A 272 -3.46 3.77 6.44
CA GLU A 272 -4.38 2.65 6.26
C GLU A 272 -4.48 1.81 7.54
N GLY A 273 -5.68 1.28 7.77
CA GLY A 273 -5.98 0.44 8.91
C GLY A 273 -7.45 0.04 8.91
N PHE A 274 -8.06 0.04 10.09
CA PHE A 274 -9.50 -0.17 10.27
C PHE A 274 -10.12 0.99 11.04
N THR A 275 -11.39 1.27 10.80
CA THR A 275 -12.20 2.07 11.74
C THR A 275 -12.44 1.31 13.05
N THR A 276 -13.07 1.98 14.01
CA THR A 276 -13.38 1.42 15.35
C THR A 276 -14.04 0.05 15.31
N GLY A 277 -14.94 -0.21 14.34
CA GLY A 277 -15.82 -1.38 14.35
C GLY A 277 -17.02 -1.21 15.30
N ALA A 278 -17.79 -2.28 15.49
CA ALA A 278 -18.99 -2.27 16.32
C ALA A 278 -18.69 -2.72 17.76
N PHE A 279 -19.09 -1.93 18.76
CA PHE A 279 -18.94 -2.34 20.16
C PHE A 279 -19.93 -3.46 20.51
N ASP A 280 -19.42 -4.58 21.00
CA ASP A 280 -20.21 -5.70 21.52
C ASP A 280 -20.20 -5.68 23.05
N THR A 281 -21.36 -5.44 23.65
CA THR A 281 -21.53 -5.36 25.10
C THR A 281 -21.36 -6.70 25.79
N ALA A 282 -21.56 -7.83 25.10
CA ALA A 282 -21.41 -9.16 25.69
C ALA A 282 -19.95 -9.53 25.91
N SER A 283 -19.08 -9.19 24.95
CA SER A 283 -17.62 -9.40 25.05
C SER A 283 -16.86 -8.20 25.62
N ASN A 284 -17.52 -7.03 25.77
CA ASN A 284 -16.90 -5.77 26.16
C ASN A 284 -15.70 -5.40 25.26
N ALA A 285 -15.87 -5.59 23.95
CA ALA A 285 -14.84 -5.38 22.94
C ALA A 285 -15.44 -4.79 21.66
N PHE A 286 -14.61 -4.11 20.88
CA PHE A 286 -14.94 -3.71 19.51
C PHE A 286 -14.73 -4.88 18.56
N VAL A 287 -15.76 -5.22 17.78
CA VAL A 287 -15.72 -6.25 16.74
C VAL A 287 -15.42 -5.55 15.41
N VAL A 288 -14.25 -5.87 14.84
CA VAL A 288 -13.74 -5.26 13.61
C VAL A 288 -13.78 -6.26 12.47
N ARG A 289 -14.35 -5.83 11.34
CA ARG A 289 -14.65 -6.66 10.17
C ARG A 289 -13.89 -6.17 8.94
N GLU A 290 -13.89 -6.98 7.88
CA GLU A 290 -13.23 -6.61 6.62
C GLU A 290 -13.76 -5.29 6.05
N GLN A 291 -15.07 -5.08 6.07
CA GLN A 291 -15.71 -3.83 5.62
C GLN A 291 -15.30 -2.58 6.42
N ASP A 292 -14.72 -2.75 7.61
CA ASP A 292 -14.23 -1.65 8.44
C ASP A 292 -12.84 -1.16 7.99
N ALA A 293 -12.22 -1.80 6.99
CA ALA A 293 -10.94 -1.35 6.44
C ALA A 293 -11.06 0.06 5.86
N HIS A 294 -10.14 0.93 6.24
CA HIS A 294 -10.30 2.36 6.03
C HIS A 294 -8.97 3.09 5.85
N ALA A 295 -9.04 4.23 5.16
CA ALA A 295 -7.92 5.13 4.94
C ALA A 295 -8.28 6.54 5.41
N TRP A 296 -7.36 7.16 6.14
CA TRP A 296 -7.54 8.52 6.69
C TRP A 296 -6.25 9.33 6.56
N VAL A 297 -6.27 10.53 7.11
CA VAL A 297 -5.22 11.54 6.92
C VAL A 297 -4.57 11.85 8.26
N GLU A 298 -3.26 12.02 8.24
CA GLU A 298 -2.53 12.64 9.35
C GLU A 298 -1.73 13.84 8.83
N ALA A 299 -1.89 14.99 9.47
CA ALA A 299 -1.12 16.20 9.21
C ALA A 299 -0.14 16.50 10.37
N TYR A 300 1.06 16.97 10.06
CA TYR A 300 2.11 17.18 11.04
C TYR A 300 2.05 18.59 11.65
N PHE A 301 1.94 18.65 12.97
CA PHE A 301 1.99 19.88 13.76
C PHE A 301 3.23 19.87 14.65
N PRO A 302 4.19 20.79 14.46
CA PRO A 302 5.41 20.85 15.26
C PRO A 302 5.12 20.81 16.76
N GLN A 303 5.91 20.04 17.51
CA GLN A 303 5.75 19.73 18.95
C GLN A 303 4.58 18.80 19.31
N TYR A 304 3.50 18.78 18.51
CA TYR A 304 2.33 17.92 18.74
C TYR A 304 2.37 16.62 17.95
N GLY A 305 3.15 16.56 16.86
CA GLY A 305 3.30 15.38 16.01
C GLY A 305 2.19 15.25 14.96
N TRP A 306 1.86 14.01 14.61
CA TRP A 306 0.85 13.67 13.60
C TRP A 306 -0.57 13.75 14.18
N ILE A 307 -1.43 14.55 13.54
CA ILE A 307 -2.81 14.83 13.96
C ILE A 307 -3.77 14.28 12.90
N GLU A 308 -4.75 13.49 13.34
CA GLU A 308 -5.69 12.78 12.49
C GLU A 308 -6.83 13.68 11.97
N PHE A 309 -7.21 13.47 10.71
CA PHE A 309 -8.36 14.06 10.01
C PHE A 309 -9.07 12.97 9.19
N GLU A 310 -10.39 13.08 9.07
CA GLU A 310 -11.25 12.11 8.40
C GLU A 310 -12.08 12.80 7.28
N PRO A 311 -11.56 12.86 6.05
CA PRO A 311 -12.24 13.52 4.94
C PRO A 311 -13.43 12.72 4.38
N THR A 312 -13.62 11.45 4.74
CA THR A 312 -14.69 10.62 4.16
C THR A 312 -16.02 10.88 4.86
N PRO A 313 -17.08 11.32 4.14
CA PRO A 313 -18.36 11.67 4.75
C PRO A 313 -19.07 10.50 5.45
N SER A 314 -18.77 9.25 5.10
CA SER A 314 -19.37 8.05 5.69
C SER A 314 -18.87 7.72 7.10
N GLN A 315 -17.79 8.39 7.55
CA GLN A 315 -17.25 8.25 8.90
C GLN A 315 -17.38 9.58 9.66
N PRO A 316 -17.59 9.56 10.98
CA PRO A 316 -17.56 10.78 11.78
C PRO A 316 -16.15 11.40 11.78
N PRO A 317 -16.02 12.74 11.81
CA PRO A 317 -14.72 13.38 11.95
C PRO A 317 -14.13 13.08 13.33
N PHE A 318 -12.80 13.17 13.46
CA PHE A 318 -12.14 13.03 14.75
C PHE A 318 -12.57 14.16 15.69
N ALA A 319 -13.21 13.81 16.79
CA ALA A 319 -13.70 14.79 17.75
C ALA A 319 -12.52 15.51 18.42
N ARG A 320 -12.49 16.84 18.31
CA ARG A 320 -11.51 17.69 18.98
C ARG A 320 -12.23 18.84 19.68
N GLN A 321 -11.95 19.01 20.97
CA GLN A 321 -12.61 20.00 21.79
C GLN A 321 -12.20 21.42 21.37
N ASP A 322 -13.14 22.36 21.43
CA ASP A 322 -12.83 23.77 21.49
C ASP A 322 -12.55 24.14 22.95
N ALA A 323 -11.38 24.74 23.24
CA ALA A 323 -10.94 25.00 24.61
C ALA A 323 -11.92 25.86 25.45
N SER A 324 -12.86 26.57 24.81
CA SER A 324 -13.94 27.30 25.48
C SER A 324 -14.93 26.42 26.26
N LEU A 325 -14.90 25.10 26.08
CA LEU A 325 -15.74 24.16 26.82
C LEU A 325 -15.09 23.62 28.11
N ASN A 326 -13.81 23.92 28.36
CA ASN A 326 -13.07 23.53 29.57
C ASN A 326 -12.88 24.71 30.54
N THR A 327 -13.92 25.50 30.78
CA THR A 327 -13.95 26.43 31.92
C THR A 327 -14.81 25.84 33.05
N GLY A 328 -14.13 25.23 34.02
CA GLY A 328 -14.53 25.10 35.42
C GLY A 328 -15.85 24.41 35.76
N SER A 329 -15.77 23.18 36.28
CA SER A 329 -16.71 22.77 37.31
C SER A 329 -16.50 23.66 38.53
N ASP A 330 -17.37 24.65 38.74
CA ASP A 330 -17.54 25.27 40.04
C ASP A 330 -19.00 25.12 40.47
N SER A 331 -19.18 24.68 41.71
CA SER A 331 -20.49 24.40 42.30
C SER A 331 -21.16 25.71 42.67
N GLY A 332 -22.28 26.03 42.02
CA GLY A 332 -23.10 27.20 42.32
C GLY A 332 -24.56 26.93 42.01
N ASP A 333 -25.30 26.55 43.05
CA ASP A 333 -26.74 26.30 43.07
C ASP A 333 -27.57 27.51 42.60
N GLY A 334 -28.65 27.28 41.86
CA GLY A 334 -29.51 28.35 41.33
C GLY A 334 -30.46 27.97 40.19
N THR A 335 -31.38 27.04 40.44
CA THR A 335 -32.69 26.80 39.78
C THR A 335 -33.11 27.68 38.60
N ALA A 336 -33.36 27.07 37.43
CA ALA A 336 -34.69 27.02 36.78
C ALA A 336 -34.70 26.25 35.43
N ALA A 337 -35.54 25.21 35.40
CA ALA A 337 -36.36 24.70 34.29
C ALA A 337 -35.72 24.26 32.95
N GLY A 338 -35.83 22.95 32.68
CA GLY A 338 -35.62 22.36 31.35
C GLY A 338 -35.52 20.84 31.40
N ASP A 339 -36.62 20.18 31.80
CA ASP A 339 -36.80 18.74 31.68
C ASP A 339 -36.80 18.32 30.21
N THR A 340 -35.82 17.50 29.81
CA THR A 340 -36.01 16.36 28.89
C THR A 340 -34.90 15.34 29.08
N GLY A 341 -35.18 14.31 29.88
CA GLY A 341 -34.41 13.08 29.89
C GLY A 341 -34.46 12.40 28.51
N LEU A 342 -33.30 12.18 27.90
CA LEU A 342 -33.17 11.33 26.72
C LEU A 342 -33.07 9.87 27.18
N ASP A 343 -34.19 9.17 27.07
CA ASP A 343 -34.30 7.71 27.06
C ASP A 343 -33.55 7.14 25.84
N PRO A 344 -32.62 6.17 25.99
CA PRO A 344 -31.91 5.54 24.88
C PRO A 344 -32.79 4.63 23.99
N ASN A 345 -34.08 4.44 24.28
CA ASN A 345 -34.96 3.50 23.55
C ASN A 345 -36.25 4.13 22.99
N GLY A 346 -36.18 5.34 22.41
CA GLY A 346 -37.30 5.98 21.73
C GLY A 346 -37.26 5.86 20.19
N PRO A 347 -38.30 5.34 19.51
CA PRO A 347 -38.31 5.17 18.06
C PRO A 347 -38.86 6.42 17.37
N ASN A 348 -38.02 7.22 16.71
CA ASN A 348 -38.46 8.07 15.61
C ASN A 348 -37.27 8.63 14.79
N ARG A 349 -36.94 7.96 13.68
CA ARG A 349 -36.24 8.56 12.55
C ARG A 349 -37.26 8.66 11.41
N PRO A 350 -37.44 9.84 10.77
CA PRO A 350 -38.18 9.89 9.52
C PRO A 350 -37.27 9.34 8.40
N ASN A 351 -37.55 8.10 8.00
CA ASN A 351 -37.11 7.57 6.71
C ASN A 351 -37.84 8.33 5.60
N ARG A 352 -37.09 9.02 4.76
CA ARG A 352 -37.57 9.53 3.47
C ARG A 352 -36.80 8.80 2.37
N ALA A 353 -37.33 7.67 1.93
CA ALA A 353 -37.17 7.12 0.57
C ALA A 353 -37.94 5.79 0.46
N GLU A 354 -39.26 5.80 0.60
CA GLU A 354 -40.12 4.73 0.07
C GLU A 354 -41.38 5.39 -0.48
N ASP A 355 -41.31 5.78 -1.75
CA ASP A 355 -42.47 6.00 -2.62
C ASP A 355 -41.96 5.92 -4.06
N GLU A 356 -41.67 4.70 -4.48
CA GLU A 356 -41.89 4.19 -5.83
C GLU A 356 -41.37 2.75 -5.85
N LEU A 357 -42.31 1.81 -5.95
CA LEU A 357 -42.24 0.51 -6.65
C LEU A 357 -43.23 -0.46 -5.98
N ASP A 358 -44.51 -0.12 -6.07
CA ASP A 358 -45.56 -1.14 -6.16
C ASP A 358 -45.56 -1.65 -7.61
N ASN A 359 -44.88 -2.77 -7.86
CA ASN A 359 -45.40 -3.73 -8.82
C ASN A 359 -44.96 -5.14 -8.42
N GLY A 360 -45.95 -5.91 -8.00
CA GLY A 360 -45.79 -7.24 -7.42
C GLY A 360 -45.24 -8.30 -8.37
N GLY A 361 -44.58 -9.28 -7.77
CA GLY A 361 -44.14 -10.52 -8.39
C GLY A 361 -43.43 -11.41 -7.38
N GLY A 362 -44.17 -11.92 -6.40
CA GLY A 362 -43.65 -12.80 -5.36
C GLY A 362 -43.12 -14.13 -5.90
N GLY A 363 -41.93 -14.51 -5.44
CA GLY A 363 -41.34 -15.83 -5.60
C GLY A 363 -40.36 -16.09 -4.47
N ALA A 364 -40.78 -16.86 -3.47
CA ALA A 364 -39.94 -17.29 -2.36
C ALA A 364 -38.73 -18.08 -2.88
N PHE A 365 -37.52 -17.70 -2.47
CA PHE A 365 -36.31 -18.48 -2.76
C PHE A 365 -35.72 -19.04 -1.46
N SER A 366 -35.95 -20.34 -1.27
CA SER A 366 -35.31 -21.20 -0.27
C SER A 366 -33.82 -21.37 -0.57
N GLY A 367 -33.05 -21.73 0.46
CA GLY A 367 -31.58 -21.87 0.48
C GLY A 367 -30.94 -22.90 -0.47
N ASP A 368 -31.70 -23.51 -1.38
CA ASP A 368 -31.17 -24.35 -2.46
C ASP A 368 -30.59 -23.55 -3.64
N THR A 369 -30.83 -22.23 -3.69
CA THR A 369 -30.37 -21.36 -4.79
C THR A 369 -28.90 -20.94 -4.70
N VAL A 370 -28.31 -20.92 -3.50
CA VAL A 370 -26.90 -20.52 -3.32
C VAL A 370 -25.94 -21.63 -3.78
N VAL A 371 -26.33 -22.90 -3.59
CA VAL A 371 -25.57 -24.06 -4.09
C VAL A 371 -25.70 -24.20 -5.61
N ALA A 372 -26.83 -23.77 -6.18
CA ALA A 372 -27.02 -23.70 -7.63
C ALA A 372 -26.24 -22.55 -8.29
N ALA A 373 -26.12 -21.38 -7.62
CA ALA A 373 -25.38 -20.23 -8.13
C ALA A 373 -23.87 -20.47 -8.25
N VAL A 374 -23.28 -21.28 -7.37
CA VAL A 374 -21.85 -21.69 -7.46
C VAL A 374 -21.61 -22.74 -8.56
N ARG A 375 -22.63 -23.53 -8.94
CA ARG A 375 -22.55 -24.45 -10.10
C ARG A 375 -22.83 -23.77 -11.45
N ALA A 376 -23.33 -22.53 -11.45
CA ALA A 376 -23.73 -21.79 -12.65
C ALA A 376 -22.66 -20.83 -13.19
N LEU A 377 -21.51 -20.66 -12.51
CA LEU A 377 -20.34 -20.01 -13.08
C LEU A 377 -19.73 -20.93 -14.14
N ASP A 378 -19.96 -20.60 -15.41
CA ASP A 378 -19.32 -21.28 -16.53
C ASP A 378 -17.79 -21.21 -16.32
N PRO A 379 -17.07 -22.33 -16.13
CA PRO A 379 -15.62 -22.30 -15.91
C PRO A 379 -14.87 -21.92 -17.20
N ARG A 380 -15.56 -21.86 -18.35
CA ARG A 380 -14.97 -21.57 -19.66
C ARG A 380 -14.16 -20.27 -19.73
N PRO A 381 -14.58 -19.10 -19.24
CA PRO A 381 -13.75 -17.89 -19.23
C PRO A 381 -12.46 -18.03 -18.39
N ALA A 382 -12.53 -18.66 -17.22
CA ALA A 382 -11.34 -18.89 -16.40
C ALA A 382 -10.39 -19.91 -17.05
N LEU A 383 -10.93 -20.99 -17.62
CA LEU A 383 -10.19 -21.97 -18.40
C LEU A 383 -9.64 -21.39 -19.71
N ALA A 384 -10.34 -20.45 -20.34
CA ALA A 384 -9.88 -19.74 -21.53
C ALA A 384 -8.73 -18.79 -21.21
N PHE A 385 -8.80 -18.09 -20.07
CA PHE A 385 -7.71 -17.24 -19.60
C PHE A 385 -6.48 -18.08 -19.20
N LEU A 386 -6.68 -19.18 -18.48
CA LEU A 386 -5.60 -20.10 -18.12
C LEU A 386 -5.00 -20.77 -19.37
N GLY A 387 -5.85 -21.12 -20.34
CA GLY A 387 -5.44 -21.59 -21.67
C GLY A 387 -4.66 -20.55 -22.44
N PHE A 388 -5.06 -19.28 -22.40
CA PHE A 388 -4.35 -18.17 -23.03
C PHE A 388 -2.96 -17.95 -22.40
N LEU A 389 -2.86 -17.97 -21.07
CA LEU A 389 -1.57 -17.90 -20.37
C LEU A 389 -0.67 -19.09 -20.72
N LEU A 390 -1.25 -20.30 -20.82
CA LEU A 390 -0.50 -21.49 -21.21
C LEU A 390 -0.04 -21.40 -22.68
N VAL A 391 -0.85 -20.84 -23.57
CA VAL A 391 -0.46 -20.56 -24.96
C VAL A 391 0.67 -19.54 -25.01
N LEU A 392 0.62 -18.46 -24.24
CA LEU A 392 1.71 -17.49 -24.15
C LEU A 392 2.99 -18.10 -23.61
N LEU A 393 2.90 -18.96 -22.58
CA LEU A 393 4.04 -19.69 -22.04
C LEU A 393 4.64 -20.65 -23.08
N VAL A 394 3.80 -21.41 -23.78
CA VAL A 394 4.23 -22.29 -24.88
C VAL A 394 4.88 -21.49 -25.99
N LEU A 395 4.32 -20.34 -26.39
CA LEU A 395 4.91 -19.45 -27.39
C LEU A 395 6.24 -18.87 -26.93
N ALA A 396 6.37 -18.50 -25.66
CA ALA A 396 7.62 -17.99 -25.10
C ALA A 396 8.71 -19.07 -25.07
N VAL A 397 8.39 -20.28 -24.59
CA VAL A 397 9.31 -21.44 -24.59
C VAL A 397 9.67 -21.85 -26.01
N PHE A 398 8.69 -21.87 -26.92
CA PHE A 398 8.91 -22.16 -28.33
C PHE A 398 9.81 -21.11 -28.97
N ARG A 399 9.55 -19.82 -28.77
CA ARG A 399 10.38 -18.73 -29.30
C ARG A 399 11.79 -18.75 -28.72
N PHE A 400 11.93 -19.08 -27.44
CA PHE A 400 13.20 -19.27 -26.75
C PHE A 400 14.01 -20.41 -27.38
N ASN A 401 13.40 -21.60 -27.55
CA ASN A 401 14.08 -22.73 -28.20
C ASN A 401 14.32 -22.49 -29.70
N TRP A 402 13.37 -21.85 -30.39
CA TRP A 402 13.46 -21.52 -31.82
C TRP A 402 14.65 -20.62 -32.12
N ARG A 403 14.99 -19.70 -31.21
CA ARG A 403 16.17 -18.82 -31.32
C ARG A 403 17.48 -19.60 -31.45
N PHE A 404 17.57 -20.77 -30.84
CA PHE A 404 18.80 -21.58 -30.83
C PHE A 404 18.77 -22.76 -31.81
N ARG A 405 17.73 -22.89 -32.65
CA ARG A 405 17.57 -24.01 -33.61
C ARG A 405 18.75 -24.20 -34.58
N ARG A 406 19.49 -23.11 -34.85
CA ARG A 406 20.52 -23.05 -35.90
C ARG A 406 21.89 -23.48 -35.37
N TYR A 407 22.00 -23.76 -34.08
CA TYR A 407 23.23 -24.18 -33.42
C TYR A 407 23.18 -25.68 -33.11
N GLY A 408 24.35 -26.32 -33.06
CA GLY A 408 24.47 -27.70 -32.57
C GLY A 408 24.07 -27.84 -31.10
N PRO A 409 23.87 -29.06 -30.59
CA PRO A 409 23.35 -29.30 -29.24
C PRO A 409 24.13 -28.57 -28.14
N ILE A 410 25.47 -28.63 -28.19
CA ILE A 410 26.36 -28.05 -27.19
C ILE A 410 26.36 -26.51 -27.28
N GLU A 411 26.49 -25.95 -28.49
CA GLU A 411 26.39 -24.50 -28.73
C GLU A 411 25.02 -23.93 -28.32
N SER A 412 23.94 -24.67 -28.57
CA SER A 412 22.58 -24.33 -28.18
C SER A 412 22.43 -24.32 -26.65
N ALA A 413 22.89 -25.37 -25.97
CA ALA A 413 22.89 -25.48 -24.51
C ALA A 413 23.69 -24.35 -23.85
N TRP A 414 24.88 -24.03 -24.37
CA TRP A 414 25.69 -22.93 -23.87
C TRP A 414 25.06 -21.55 -24.12
N GLY A 415 24.51 -21.33 -25.31
CA GLY A 415 23.82 -20.09 -25.66
C GLY A 415 22.60 -19.84 -24.77
N LYS A 416 21.82 -20.89 -24.49
CA LYS A 416 20.70 -20.83 -23.55
C LYS A 416 21.16 -20.56 -22.12
N THR A 417 22.26 -21.19 -21.68
CA THR A 417 22.88 -20.94 -20.36
C THR A 417 23.28 -19.49 -20.19
N ARG A 418 23.99 -18.91 -21.15
CA ARG A 418 24.39 -17.49 -21.09
C ARG A 418 23.20 -16.54 -21.08
N LEU A 419 22.19 -16.83 -21.90
CA LEU A 419 20.98 -16.01 -21.95
C LEU A 419 20.19 -16.10 -20.64
N LEU A 420 20.02 -17.30 -20.09
CA LEU A 420 19.31 -17.48 -18.83
C LEU A 420 20.09 -16.88 -17.64
N ALA A 421 21.42 -17.05 -17.62
CA ALA A 421 22.31 -16.39 -16.67
C ALA A 421 22.19 -14.86 -16.71
N SER A 422 22.03 -14.27 -17.91
CA SER A 422 21.78 -12.83 -18.04
C SER A 422 20.45 -12.39 -17.41
N TYR A 423 19.40 -13.21 -17.50
CA TYR A 423 18.10 -12.92 -16.87
C TYR A 423 18.13 -13.04 -15.34
N VAL A 424 18.98 -13.91 -14.80
CA VAL A 424 19.20 -14.01 -13.34
C VAL A 424 20.29 -13.05 -12.83
N GLY A 425 20.79 -12.14 -13.66
CA GLY A 425 21.70 -11.06 -13.26
C GLY A 425 23.19 -11.41 -13.27
N TYR A 426 23.60 -12.47 -13.97
CA TYR A 426 25.00 -12.87 -14.18
C TYR A 426 25.33 -12.96 -15.68
N PRO A 427 25.32 -11.84 -16.42
CA PRO A 427 25.65 -11.85 -17.84
C PRO A 427 27.14 -12.20 -18.06
N ALA A 428 27.42 -12.96 -19.11
CA ALA A 428 28.80 -13.24 -19.53
C ALA A 428 29.46 -11.96 -20.06
N HIS A 429 30.63 -11.60 -19.53
CA HIS A 429 31.40 -10.46 -20.01
C HIS A 429 32.13 -10.81 -21.33
N PRO A 430 32.26 -9.87 -22.29
CA PRO A 430 32.94 -10.15 -23.57
C PRO A 430 34.39 -10.62 -23.45
N SER A 431 35.07 -10.28 -22.36
CA SER A 431 36.46 -10.67 -22.10
C SER A 431 36.61 -12.05 -21.42
N GLN A 432 35.52 -12.67 -20.97
CA GLN A 432 35.59 -13.95 -20.27
C GLN A 432 35.73 -15.11 -21.25
N THR A 433 36.65 -16.03 -20.95
CA THR A 433 36.71 -17.34 -21.60
C THR A 433 35.54 -18.22 -21.16
N THR A 434 35.32 -19.33 -21.89
CA THR A 434 34.29 -20.33 -21.54
C THR A 434 34.43 -20.82 -20.10
N TYR A 435 35.66 -21.14 -19.67
CA TYR A 435 35.92 -21.63 -18.30
C TYR A 435 35.84 -20.53 -17.25
N GLU A 436 36.24 -19.30 -17.57
CA GLU A 436 36.11 -18.17 -16.65
C GLU A 436 34.64 -17.84 -16.39
N PHE A 437 33.81 -17.83 -17.44
CA PHE A 437 32.37 -17.62 -17.27
C PHE A 437 31.75 -18.75 -16.44
N ALA A 438 32.05 -20.01 -16.75
CA ALA A 438 31.56 -21.17 -15.99
C ALA A 438 31.97 -21.11 -14.51
N SER A 439 33.23 -20.80 -14.23
CA SER A 439 33.73 -20.67 -12.86
C SER A 439 33.07 -19.52 -12.13
N SER A 440 32.88 -18.37 -12.80
CA SER A 440 32.20 -17.22 -12.20
C SER A 440 30.73 -17.48 -11.91
N LEU A 441 30.02 -18.17 -12.82
CA LEU A 441 28.61 -18.53 -12.64
C LEU A 441 28.45 -19.57 -11.53
N GLY A 442 29.30 -20.59 -11.51
CA GLY A 442 29.32 -21.62 -10.47
C GLY A 442 29.65 -21.08 -9.08
N ALA A 443 30.54 -20.10 -8.98
CA ALA A 443 30.83 -19.43 -7.71
C ALA A 443 29.63 -18.57 -7.23
N ALA A 444 28.90 -17.98 -8.17
CA ALA A 444 27.78 -17.09 -7.86
C ALA A 444 26.45 -17.83 -7.61
N ILE A 445 26.30 -19.03 -8.17
CA ILE A 445 25.18 -19.96 -7.97
C ILE A 445 25.79 -21.36 -7.76
N PRO A 446 26.09 -21.76 -6.51
CA PRO A 446 26.79 -23.01 -6.21
C PRO A 446 26.16 -24.27 -6.83
N GLU A 447 24.83 -24.31 -6.93
CA GLU A 447 24.07 -25.40 -7.53
C GLU A 447 24.36 -25.60 -9.04
N THR A 448 24.89 -24.57 -9.70
CA THR A 448 25.28 -24.63 -11.13
C THR A 448 26.74 -25.00 -11.35
N HIS A 449 27.56 -25.11 -10.30
CA HIS A 449 29.02 -25.24 -10.42
C HIS A 449 29.45 -26.42 -11.30
N ASP A 450 29.10 -27.65 -10.94
CA ASP A 450 29.53 -28.82 -11.72
C ASP A 450 28.83 -28.92 -13.09
N PRO A 451 27.53 -28.63 -13.21
CA PRO A 451 26.84 -28.63 -14.49
C PRO A 451 27.40 -27.60 -15.49
N VAL A 452 27.66 -26.36 -15.08
CA VAL A 452 28.19 -25.33 -16.00
C VAL A 452 29.64 -25.61 -16.41
N GLN A 453 30.45 -26.19 -15.51
CA GLN A 453 31.81 -26.64 -15.82
C GLN A 453 31.81 -27.79 -16.83
N SER A 454 30.87 -28.73 -16.69
CA SER A 454 30.68 -29.84 -17.63
C SER A 454 30.30 -29.33 -19.02
N LEU A 455 29.40 -28.35 -19.07
CA LEU A 455 28.98 -27.72 -20.33
C LEU A 455 30.12 -26.90 -20.97
N ALA A 456 30.91 -26.20 -20.18
CA ALA A 456 32.10 -25.48 -20.65
C ALA A 456 33.14 -26.42 -21.26
N ARG A 457 33.39 -27.57 -20.63
CA ARG A 457 34.27 -28.61 -21.16
C ARG A 457 33.75 -29.16 -22.49
N ALA A 458 32.46 -29.48 -22.57
CA ALA A 458 31.86 -29.99 -23.80
C ALA A 458 32.02 -29.00 -24.97
N ARG A 459 31.79 -27.71 -24.72
CA ARG A 459 31.97 -26.64 -25.73
C ARG A 459 33.41 -26.53 -26.22
N VAL A 460 34.38 -26.55 -25.30
CA VAL A 460 35.80 -26.44 -25.67
C VAL A 460 36.24 -27.67 -26.47
N LEU A 461 35.79 -28.87 -26.10
CA LEU A 461 36.07 -30.08 -26.86
C LEU A 461 35.43 -30.06 -28.25
N GLU A 462 34.17 -29.62 -28.37
CA GLU A 462 33.51 -29.48 -29.68
C GLU A 462 34.26 -28.52 -30.60
N GLN A 463 34.78 -27.41 -30.06
CA GLN A 463 35.40 -26.35 -30.84
C GLN A 463 36.87 -26.61 -31.19
N TYR A 464 37.61 -27.34 -30.35
CA TYR A 464 39.07 -27.46 -30.47
C TYR A 464 39.61 -28.89 -30.55
N SER A 465 38.78 -29.92 -30.32
CA SER A 465 39.25 -31.31 -30.48
C SER A 465 39.24 -31.74 -31.94
N ALA A 466 40.21 -32.57 -32.33
CA ALA A 466 40.31 -33.10 -33.68
C ALA A 466 39.18 -34.11 -34.03
N GLY A 467 38.55 -34.71 -33.01
CA GLY A 467 37.47 -35.70 -33.17
C GLY A 467 36.06 -35.10 -33.14
N GLY A 468 35.90 -33.81 -32.83
CA GLY A 468 34.60 -33.20 -32.57
C GLY A 468 33.92 -33.76 -31.31
N ALA A 469 32.65 -33.41 -31.11
CA ALA A 469 31.83 -33.97 -30.03
C ALA A 469 31.18 -35.29 -30.47
N ASP A 470 31.41 -36.37 -29.71
CA ASP A 470 30.65 -37.61 -29.82
C ASP A 470 29.23 -37.46 -29.23
N ASP A 471 28.38 -38.48 -29.43
CA ASP A 471 27.00 -38.43 -28.98
C ASP A 471 26.88 -38.42 -27.45
N ASP A 472 27.77 -39.12 -26.75
CA ASP A 472 27.84 -39.14 -25.27
C ASP A 472 28.12 -37.73 -24.71
N LEU A 473 29.03 -36.97 -25.34
CA LEU A 473 29.35 -35.60 -24.94
C LEU A 473 28.18 -34.63 -25.21
N ARG A 474 27.40 -34.87 -26.27
CA ARG A 474 26.20 -34.07 -26.60
C ARG A 474 25.09 -34.32 -25.57
N ASP A 475 24.83 -35.57 -25.24
CA ASP A 475 23.81 -35.95 -24.24
C ASP A 475 24.17 -35.44 -22.84
N ALA A 476 25.47 -35.51 -22.48
CA ALA A 476 25.98 -34.95 -21.23
C ALA A 476 25.80 -33.42 -21.18
N ALA A 477 26.02 -32.72 -22.30
CA ALA A 477 25.82 -31.28 -22.40
C ALA A 477 24.34 -30.87 -22.28
N GLU A 478 23.42 -31.63 -22.89
CA GLU A 478 21.98 -31.39 -22.75
C GLU A 478 21.52 -31.61 -21.31
N THR A 479 21.99 -32.69 -20.67
CA THR A 479 21.71 -32.98 -19.26
C THR A 479 22.23 -31.87 -18.35
N ALA A 480 23.47 -31.42 -18.58
CA ALA A 480 24.07 -30.31 -17.85
C ALA A 480 23.26 -29.02 -18.02
N TRP A 481 22.78 -28.71 -19.23
CA TRP A 481 21.88 -27.57 -19.46
C TRP A 481 20.61 -27.66 -18.63
N HIS A 482 19.94 -28.81 -18.59
CA HIS A 482 18.71 -28.97 -17.81
C HIS A 482 18.93 -28.73 -16.31
N GLN A 483 20.06 -29.19 -15.77
CA GLN A 483 20.44 -28.96 -14.37
C GLN A 483 20.73 -27.48 -14.10
N VAL A 484 21.51 -26.82 -14.97
CA VAL A 484 21.80 -25.38 -14.89
C VAL A 484 20.51 -24.55 -15.00
N ALA A 485 19.63 -24.89 -15.93
CA ALA A 485 18.37 -24.18 -16.15
C ALA A 485 17.43 -24.33 -14.94
N SER A 486 17.32 -25.52 -14.37
CA SER A 486 16.48 -25.77 -13.18
C SER A 486 16.91 -24.90 -12.00
N ALA A 487 18.21 -24.87 -11.70
CA ALA A 487 18.76 -24.05 -10.62
C ALA A 487 18.59 -22.54 -10.86
N MET A 488 18.63 -22.07 -12.11
CA MET A 488 18.41 -20.65 -12.42
C MET A 488 16.93 -20.26 -12.45
N ILE A 489 16.04 -21.15 -12.89
CA ILE A 489 14.59 -20.87 -12.96
C ILE A 489 13.99 -20.64 -11.57
N THR A 490 14.46 -21.36 -10.54
CA THR A 490 14.01 -21.15 -9.15
C THR A 490 14.42 -19.78 -8.59
N LEU A 491 15.44 -19.13 -9.18
CA LEU A 491 15.93 -17.80 -8.80
C LEU A 491 15.23 -16.66 -9.55
N LEU A 492 14.53 -16.94 -10.65
CA LEU A 492 13.81 -15.92 -11.45
C LEU A 492 12.76 -15.14 -10.64
N PRO A 493 11.92 -15.76 -9.79
CA PRO A 493 10.94 -15.00 -9.00
C PRO A 493 11.58 -14.02 -8.03
N GLY A 494 12.69 -14.42 -7.38
CA GLY A 494 13.40 -13.60 -6.41
C GLY A 494 14.28 -12.50 -7.04
N ARG A 495 14.72 -12.66 -8.28
CA ARG A 495 15.59 -11.70 -8.97
C ARG A 495 14.93 -10.84 -10.03
N ILE A 496 13.77 -11.20 -10.57
CA ILE A 496 12.91 -10.22 -11.25
C ILE A 496 12.53 -9.13 -10.25
N LEU A 497 12.27 -9.48 -8.98
CA LEU A 497 12.11 -8.53 -7.89
C LEU A 497 13.37 -7.65 -7.67
N ARG A 498 14.59 -8.21 -7.73
CA ARG A 498 15.84 -7.45 -7.54
C ARG A 498 16.32 -6.65 -8.74
N PHE A 499 16.06 -7.11 -9.96
CA PHE A 499 16.37 -6.39 -11.20
C PHE A 499 15.48 -5.14 -11.31
N ILE A 500 14.23 -5.23 -10.84
CA ILE A 500 13.36 -4.06 -10.61
C ILE A 500 13.98 -3.12 -9.57
N THR A 501 14.57 -3.62 -8.47
CA THR A 501 15.22 -2.73 -7.49
C THR A 501 16.54 -2.09 -7.97
N HIS A 502 17.23 -2.67 -8.95
CA HIS A 502 18.54 -2.19 -9.40
C HIS A 502 18.49 -1.23 -10.60
N LEU A 503 17.39 -1.25 -11.38
CA LEU A 503 17.06 -0.24 -12.38
C LEU A 503 16.60 1.10 -11.77
N TRP A 504 16.42 1.15 -10.45
CA TRP A 504 16.01 2.32 -9.66
C TRP A 504 17.17 2.93 -8.86
N ARG A 505 18.43 2.65 -9.25
CA ARG A 505 19.63 3.33 -8.74
C ARG A 505 20.33 4.10 -9.83
#